data_AF-A0A9Q0NHZ0-F1
#
_entry.id   AF-A0A9Q0NHZ0-F1
#
_cell.length_a   1.000
_cell.length_b   1.000
_cell.length_c   1.000
_cell.angle_alpha   90.00
_cell.angle_beta   90.00
_cell.angle_gamma   90.00
#
_symmetry.space_group_name_H-M   'P 1'
#
loop_
_entity.id
_entity.type
_entity.pdbx_description
1 polymer ?
#
loop_
_entity_poly.entity_id
_entity_poly.type
_entity_poly.pdbx_seq_one_letter_code
_entity_poly.pdbx_strand_id
1 'polypeptide(L)'
;MVVINCYFRVGGAAILLSNKPSDSHVAKYQLIHSVRTNTTASDSSYKCVTRLEDSQGLLGVTTTKDLIQEAIRAIEANLTTLGHAPAGASHIRKDPARHKLHC
;
A
#
# COMPACT_ATOMS: atom_id res chain seq x y z
N MET A 1 24.65 4.76 -8.36
CA MET A 1 23.56 3.79 -8.14
C MET A 1 22.24 4.48 -8.47
N VAL A 2 21.45 3.97 -9.41
CA VAL A 2 20.22 4.65 -9.87
C VAL A 2 19.08 4.36 -8.88
N VAL A 3 18.47 5.41 -8.35
CA VAL A 3 17.44 5.36 -7.31
C VAL A 3 16.19 4.53 -7.73
N ILE A 4 15.88 4.47 -9.03
CA ILE A 4 14.80 3.66 -9.61
C ILE A 4 14.90 2.17 -9.25
N ASN A 5 16.12 1.64 -9.10
CA ASN A 5 16.35 0.23 -8.77
C ASN A 5 15.87 -0.14 -7.35
N CYS A 6 15.57 0.85 -6.51
CA CYS A 6 15.07 0.63 -5.16
C CYS A 6 13.53 0.64 -5.08
N TYR A 7 12.84 1.29 -6.02
CA TYR A 7 11.37 1.43 -5.98
C TYR A 7 10.64 0.20 -6.50
N PHE A 8 11.10 -0.34 -7.62
CA PHE A 8 10.42 -1.43 -8.31
C PHE A 8 11.10 -2.76 -7.97
N ARG A 9 10.60 -3.43 -6.93
CA ARG A 9 10.99 -4.80 -6.59
C ARG A 9 9.85 -5.76 -6.90
N VAL A 10 10.21 -6.92 -7.43
CA VAL A 10 9.26 -8.02 -7.66
C VAL A 10 9.25 -8.91 -6.41
N GLY A 11 8.05 -9.20 -5.90
CA GLY A 11 7.81 -10.09 -4.78
C GLY A 11 6.35 -10.53 -4.76
N GLY A 12 6.03 -11.62 -4.05
CA GLY A 12 4.69 -12.16 -3.96
C GLY A 12 4.25 -12.36 -2.51
N ALA A 13 2.98 -12.09 -2.23
CA ALA A 13 2.33 -12.40 -0.97
C ALA A 13 0.90 -12.86 -1.25
N ALA A 14 0.39 -13.79 -0.44
CA ALA A 14 -1.00 -14.24 -0.50
C ALA A 14 -1.68 -13.95 0.85
N ILE A 15 -2.87 -13.35 0.79
CA ILE A 15 -3.70 -13.07 1.96
C ILE A 15 -5.07 -13.70 1.70
N LEU A 16 -5.52 -14.57 2.62
CA LEU A 16 -6.87 -15.12 2.60
C LEU A 16 -7.77 -14.30 3.53
N LEU A 17 -8.86 -13.76 2.97
CA LEU A 17 -9.89 -13.03 3.71
C LEU A 17 -11.18 -13.85 3.72
N SER A 18 -11.79 -14.01 4.89
CA SER A 18 -13.09 -14.67 5.05
C SER A 18 -13.96 -13.88 6.01
N ASN A 19 -15.26 -13.84 5.74
CA ASN A 19 -16.28 -13.29 6.62
C ASN A 19 -17.08 -14.40 7.33
N LYS A 20 -16.70 -15.67 7.18
CA LYS A 20 -17.40 -16.79 7.79
C LYS A 20 -17.05 -16.89 9.29
N PRO A 21 -18.05 -16.94 10.19
CA PRO A 21 -17.80 -17.13 11.61
C PRO A 21 -17.04 -18.43 11.93
N SER A 22 -17.21 -19.48 11.13
CA SER A 22 -16.46 -20.75 11.27
C SER A 22 -14.95 -20.57 11.15
N ASP A 23 -14.51 -19.60 10.34
CA ASP A 23 -13.10 -19.39 10.04
C ASP A 23 -12.44 -18.45 11.06
N SER A 24 -13.24 -17.85 11.96
CA SER A 24 -12.75 -16.94 13.01
C SER A 24 -11.73 -17.60 13.93
N HIS A 25 -11.89 -18.90 14.21
CA HIS A 25 -11.00 -19.65 15.08
C HIS A 25 -9.60 -19.86 14.48
N VAL A 26 -9.48 -19.84 13.14
CA VAL A 26 -8.21 -20.03 12.40
C VAL A 26 -7.63 -18.71 11.86
N ALA A 27 -8.40 -17.63 11.90
CA ALA A 27 -7.95 -16.32 11.47
C ALA A 27 -6.83 -15.80 12.40
N LYS A 28 -5.72 -15.33 11.81
CA LYS A 28 -4.61 -14.72 12.58
C LYS A 28 -4.95 -13.29 13.01
N TYR A 29 -5.85 -12.68 12.27
CA TYR A 29 -6.13 -11.26 12.29
C TYR A 29 -7.58 -10.97 11.91
N GLN A 30 -8.19 -9.98 12.54
CA GLN A 30 -9.50 -9.46 12.17
C GLN A 30 -9.37 -8.09 11.49
N LEU A 31 -9.95 -7.91 10.30
CA LEU A 31 -10.04 -6.62 9.62
C LEU A 31 -11.23 -5.82 10.18
N ILE A 32 -10.96 -4.69 10.82
CA ILE A 32 -12.00 -3.86 11.47
C ILE A 32 -12.41 -2.66 10.61
N HIS A 33 -11.44 -1.98 10.01
CA HIS A 33 -11.67 -0.77 9.23
C HIS A 33 -10.68 -0.69 8.07
N SER A 34 -11.11 -0.08 6.95
CA SER A 34 -10.28 0.14 5.77
C SER A 34 -10.55 1.54 5.22
N VAL A 35 -9.48 2.28 4.96
CA VAL A 35 -9.51 3.64 4.40
C VAL A 35 -8.70 3.67 3.12
N ARG A 36 -9.21 4.40 2.12
CA ARG A 36 -8.49 4.66 0.87
C ARG A 36 -8.46 6.16 0.60
N THR A 37 -7.28 6.68 0.32
CA THR A 37 -7.04 8.05 -0.13
C THR A 37 -6.49 8.03 -1.56
N ASN A 38 -6.78 9.06 -2.35
CA ASN A 38 -6.32 9.17 -3.73
C ASN A 38 -5.89 10.62 -4.04
N THR A 39 -4.65 10.79 -4.51
CA THR A 39 -4.07 12.09 -4.89
C THR A 39 -3.90 12.29 -6.40
N THR A 40 -4.40 11.36 -7.23
CA THR A 40 -4.20 11.37 -8.69
C THR A 40 -4.78 12.58 -9.41
N ALA A 41 -5.64 13.38 -8.75
CA ALA A 41 -6.14 14.62 -9.30
C ALA A 41 -5.07 15.73 -9.38
N SER A 42 -3.97 15.61 -8.64
CA SER A 42 -2.82 16.52 -8.77
C SER A 42 -1.97 16.15 -9.97
N ASP A 43 -1.64 17.14 -10.79
CA ASP A 43 -0.72 17.00 -11.93
C ASP A 43 0.64 16.43 -11.51
N SER A 44 1.17 16.83 -10.36
CA SER A 44 2.45 16.33 -9.85
C SER A 44 2.36 14.85 -9.48
N SER A 45 1.30 14.44 -8.78
CA SER A 45 1.02 13.03 -8.45
C SER A 45 0.79 12.18 -9.71
N TYR A 46 0.10 12.71 -10.72
CA TYR A 46 -0.18 11.96 -11.94
C TYR A 46 1.06 11.79 -12.83
N LYS A 47 1.87 12.85 -12.97
CA LYS A 47 3.02 12.87 -13.89
C LYS A 47 4.30 12.27 -13.27
N CYS A 48 4.35 12.05 -11.95
CA CYS A 48 5.59 11.63 -11.28
C CYS A 48 6.09 10.25 -11.68
N VAL A 49 5.23 9.39 -12.24
CA VAL A 49 5.59 8.10 -12.87
C VAL A 49 4.79 7.94 -14.15
N THR A 50 5.45 7.97 -15.30
CA THR A 50 4.80 7.77 -16.61
C THR A 50 5.50 6.68 -17.40
N ARG A 51 4.73 5.80 -18.02
CA ARG A 51 5.25 4.80 -18.96
C ARG A 51 5.35 5.43 -20.34
N LEU A 52 6.56 5.53 -20.89
CA LEU A 52 6.84 6.24 -22.14
C LEU A 52 7.86 5.45 -22.96
N GLU A 53 7.77 5.58 -24.27
CA GLU A 53 8.74 5.06 -25.21
C GLU A 53 9.91 6.05 -25.34
N ASP A 54 11.14 5.55 -25.31
CA ASP A 54 12.31 6.37 -25.55
C ASP A 54 12.54 6.64 -27.04
N SER A 55 13.60 7.40 -27.36
CA SER A 55 13.94 7.73 -28.75
C SER A 55 14.40 6.54 -29.60
N GLN A 56 14.61 5.37 -28.99
CA GLN A 56 15.00 4.13 -29.66
C GLN A 56 13.82 3.15 -29.80
N GLY A 57 12.61 3.57 -29.43
CA GLY A 57 11.42 2.74 -29.51
C GLY A 57 11.29 1.76 -28.33
N LEU A 58 12.05 1.95 -27.24
CA LEU A 58 12.03 1.05 -26.09
C LEU A 58 11.11 1.61 -25.01
N LEU A 59 10.16 0.78 -24.59
CA LEU A 59 9.16 1.15 -23.59
C LEU A 59 9.78 1.11 -22.19
N GLY A 60 9.88 2.28 -21.57
CA GLY A 60 10.44 2.47 -20.23
C GLY A 60 9.46 3.12 -19.25
N VAL A 61 9.98 3.44 -18.06
CA VAL A 61 9.27 4.22 -17.05
C VAL A 61 10.09 5.45 -16.73
N THR A 62 9.48 6.62 -16.89
CA THR A 62 10.05 7.92 -16.52
C THR A 62 9.53 8.34 -15.17
N THR A 63 10.44 8.69 -14.26
CA THR A 63 10.11 9.21 -12.92
C THR A 63 10.60 10.64 -12.76
N THR A 64 9.78 11.52 -12.20
CA THR A 64 10.20 12.89 -11.87
C THR A 64 10.85 12.95 -10.47
N LYS A 65 11.48 14.08 -10.14
CA LYS A 65 12.06 14.32 -8.81
C LYS A 65 10.99 14.39 -7.71
N ASP A 66 9.74 14.67 -8.10
CA ASP A 66 8.62 14.85 -7.16
C ASP A 66 8.05 13.52 -6.65
N LEU A 67 8.44 12.38 -7.24
CA LEU A 67 7.93 11.05 -6.90
C LEU A 67 7.92 10.79 -5.38
N ILE A 68 9.03 11.06 -4.70
CA ILE A 68 9.14 10.82 -3.25
C ILE A 68 8.21 11.75 -2.47
N GLN A 69 8.17 13.03 -2.84
CA GLN A 69 7.32 14.00 -2.16
C GLN A 69 5.84 13.67 -2.31
N GLU A 70 5.40 13.29 -3.51
CA GLU A 70 4.01 12.91 -3.77
C GLU A 70 3.64 11.60 -3.08
N ALA A 71 4.55 10.62 -3.03
CA ALA A 71 4.35 9.39 -2.28
C ALA A 71 4.18 9.66 -0.77
N ILE A 72 5.04 10.51 -0.19
CA ILE A 72 4.94 10.91 1.22
C ILE A 72 3.59 11.58 1.48
N ARG A 73 3.19 12.57 0.65
CA ARG A 73 1.90 13.25 0.81
C ARG A 73 0.72 12.28 0.75
N ALA A 74 0.75 11.31 -0.16
CA ALA A 74 -0.31 10.31 -0.27
C ALA A 74 -0.40 9.40 0.98
N ILE A 75 0.76 9.00 1.52
CA ILE A 75 0.86 8.20 2.75
C ILE A 75 0.38 9.01 3.97
N GLU A 76 0.83 10.26 4.10
CA GLU A 76 0.41 11.17 5.17
C GLU A 76 -1.10 11.37 5.16
N ALA A 77 -1.69 11.68 3.99
CA ALA A 77 -3.14 11.82 3.86
C ALA A 77 -3.90 10.54 4.25
N ASN A 78 -3.37 9.36 3.88
CA ASN A 78 -3.96 8.08 4.27
C ASN A 78 -3.93 7.90 5.78
N LEU A 79 -2.76 8.12 6.39
CA LEU A 79 -2.57 7.97 7.83
C LEU A 79 -3.40 8.98 8.63
N THR A 80 -3.50 10.22 8.16
CA THR A 80 -4.36 11.24 8.76
C THR A 80 -5.83 10.84 8.69
N THR A 81 -6.31 10.33 7.55
CA THR A 81 -7.71 9.87 7.42
C THR A 81 -7.96 8.66 8.32
N LEU A 82 -6.98 7.77 8.42
CA LEU A 82 -7.04 6.60 9.28
C LEU A 82 -6.99 6.95 10.78
N GLY A 83 -6.19 7.95 11.16
CA GLY A 83 -6.03 8.41 12.54
C GLY A 83 -7.22 9.22 13.06
N HIS A 84 -7.93 9.93 12.19
CA HIS A 84 -9.19 10.60 12.52
C HIS A 84 -10.40 9.65 12.60
N ALA A 85 -10.24 8.38 12.21
CA ALA A 85 -11.29 7.39 12.45
C ALA A 85 -11.48 7.24 13.97
N PRO A 86 -12.70 7.40 14.50
CA PRO A 86 -12.96 7.35 15.94
C PRO A 86 -12.43 6.03 16.51
N ALA A 87 -11.43 6.11 17.41
CA ALA A 87 -10.79 5.02 18.17
C ALA A 87 -11.08 3.60 17.63
N GLY A 88 -10.71 3.38 16.37
CA GLY A 88 -11.04 2.19 15.58
C GLY A 88 -10.22 2.14 14.29
N ALA A 89 -9.16 2.95 14.23
CA ALA A 89 -8.16 3.01 13.17
C ALA A 89 -7.72 1.59 12.82
N SER A 90 -7.93 1.18 11.56
CA SER A 90 -7.69 -0.15 10.96
C SER A 90 -6.85 -1.06 11.83
N HIS A 91 -7.48 -1.62 12.85
CA HIS A 91 -6.82 -2.54 13.74
C HIS A 91 -6.97 -3.88 13.06
N ILE A 92 -5.90 -4.31 12.42
CA ILE A 92 -5.67 -5.74 12.27
C ILE A 92 -5.43 -6.24 13.71
N ARG A 93 -6.50 -6.60 14.42
CA ARG A 93 -6.36 -7.16 15.78
C ARG A 93 -5.72 -8.54 15.63
N LYS A 94 -4.47 -8.66 16.09
CA LYS A 94 -3.80 -9.95 16.26
C LYS A 94 -4.47 -10.66 17.42
N ASP A 95 -4.89 -11.91 17.21
CA ASP A 95 -5.35 -12.74 18.31
C ASP A 95 -4.14 -13.15 19.17
N PRO A 96 -4.01 -12.66 20.43
CA PRO A 96 -2.86 -12.95 21.27
C PRO A 96 -2.74 -14.43 21.65
N ALA A 97 -3.82 -15.21 21.57
CA ALA A 97 -3.83 -16.64 21.93
C ALA A 97 -3.18 -17.56 20.87
N ARG A 98 -2.80 -17.03 19.71
CA ARG A 98 -2.36 -17.82 18.54
C ARG A 98 -0.92 -17.49 18.14
N HIS A 99 0.02 -17.61 19.08
CA HIS A 99 1.47 -17.44 18.87
C HIS A 99 2.20 -18.75 18.47
N LYS A 100 1.65 -19.53 17.54
CA LYS A 100 2.39 -20.61 16.89
C LYS A 100 2.12 -20.59 15.40
N LEU A 101 2.98 -19.89 14.66
CA LEU A 101 3.28 -20.32 13.30
C LEU A 101 4.51 -21.21 13.38
N HIS A 102 4.31 -22.51 13.13
CA HIS A 102 5.34 -23.28 12.44
C HIS A 102 5.39 -22.70 11.01
N CYS A 103 6.57 -22.23 10.65
CA CYS A 103 6.95 -22.11 9.24
C CYS A 103 7.16 -23.51 8.66
#